data_AF-A0A4Y6PUG0-F1
#
_entry.id   AF-A0A4Y6PUG0-F1
#
_cell.length_a   1.000
_cell.length_b   1.000
_cell.length_c   1.000
_cell.angle_alpha   90.00
_cell.angle_beta   90.00
_cell.angle_gamma   90.00
#
_symmetry.space_group_name_H-M   'P 1'
#
loop_
_entity.id
_entity.type
_entity.pdbx_description
1 polymer ?
#
loop_
_entity_poly.entity_id
_entity_poly.type
_entity_poly.pdbx_seq_one_letter_code
_entity_poly.pdbx_strand_id
1 'polypeptide(L)'
;MPTHFRSGAFLLIAALSMALGACWGTTGPALPDMSVERDQVDRRSERLRLIRQVMREDLAEVQTLRQAFVDAPPGLYARPFPLDLFKHVAVDCLNEPWDPNQLAVDENGPDKPGQDQPGQDEPAGQPGLQLTCSPEFVDRLLVDLEEKVPERRSEAIAKLETLDGLRQLRGKLRQRLRRIPPILRASRSMLAARRADLRQTRATYARRRTEYSAERWKELTQRLDLYEQNLRALDEQIERLTEAWPSWEPALDQSVSMLYMELTQLSP
;
A
#
# COMPACT_ATOMS: atom_id res chain seq x y z
N MET A 1 67.06 20.51 71.48
CA MET A 1 65.70 19.94 71.47
C MET A 1 64.82 20.76 70.54
N PRO A 2 63.87 20.14 69.84
CA PRO A 2 63.75 20.31 68.39
C PRO A 2 62.46 21.00 67.90
N THR A 3 62.56 21.51 66.68
CA THR A 3 61.58 21.49 65.57
C THR A 3 60.25 22.24 65.69
N HIS A 4 60.21 23.44 65.11
CA HIS A 4 59.03 23.97 64.41
C HIS A 4 59.46 24.63 63.10
N PHE A 5 59.53 23.86 62.01
CA PHE A 5 59.54 24.41 60.64
C PHE A 5 59.33 23.25 59.67
N ARG A 6 58.08 23.04 59.20
CA ARG A 6 57.71 22.32 57.96
C ARG A 6 56.19 22.09 57.90
N SER A 7 55.41 23.13 57.60
CA SER A 7 53.99 22.93 57.24
C SER A 7 53.45 23.94 56.21
N GLY A 8 54.29 24.78 55.60
CA GLY A 8 53.84 25.83 54.68
C GLY A 8 53.88 25.50 53.19
N ALA A 9 54.55 24.42 52.77
CA ALA A 9 54.82 24.16 51.34
C ALA A 9 53.85 23.18 50.66
N PHE A 10 53.03 22.43 51.42
CA PHE A 10 52.12 21.43 50.83
C PHE A 10 50.75 21.98 50.40
N LEU A 11 50.36 23.18 50.86
CA LEU A 11 49.07 23.77 50.50
C LEU A 11 49.08 24.51 49.15
N LEU A 12 50.24 24.95 48.66
CA LEU A 12 50.34 25.66 47.37
C LEU A 12 50.37 24.73 46.16
N ILE A 13 50.82 23.47 46.31
CA ILE A 13 50.83 22.49 45.22
C ILE A 13 49.45 21.86 45.00
N ALA A 14 48.63 21.74 46.07
CA ALA A 14 47.25 21.25 45.97
C ALA A 14 46.27 22.29 45.38
N ALA A 15 46.52 23.59 45.58
CA ALA A 15 45.69 24.64 45.01
C ALA A 15 45.95 24.86 43.51
N LEU A 16 47.16 24.56 43.02
CA LEU A 16 47.51 24.71 41.60
C LEU A 16 47.05 23.53 40.73
N SER A 17 46.89 22.32 41.30
CA SER A 17 46.42 21.14 40.58
C SER A 17 44.88 21.11 40.41
N MET A 18 44.13 21.87 41.21
CA MET A 18 42.68 22.04 41.02
C MET A 18 42.30 23.11 39.98
N ALA A 19 43.22 24.00 39.60
CA ALA A 19 42.97 25.02 38.57
C ALA A 19 43.14 24.51 37.12
N LEU A 20 43.74 23.33 36.93
CA LEU A 20 43.94 22.70 35.60
C LEU A 20 42.95 21.57 35.29
N GLY A 21 42.04 21.25 36.22
CA GLY A 21 41.16 20.08 36.14
C GLY A 21 39.76 20.29 35.55
N ALA A 22 39.40 21.51 35.12
CA ALA A 22 38.02 21.82 34.73
C ALA A 22 37.88 22.58 33.39
N CYS A 23 38.86 22.44 32.47
CA CYS A 23 38.55 22.56 31.04
C CYS A 23 37.99 21.21 30.55
N TRP A 24 36.91 20.76 31.17
CA TRP A 24 36.15 19.61 30.68
C TRP A 24 35.60 20.00 29.33
N GLY A 25 36.07 19.33 28.28
CA GLY A 25 35.64 19.53 26.91
C GLY A 25 34.12 19.50 26.85
N THR A 26 33.52 20.69 26.76
CA THR A 26 32.12 20.86 26.44
C THR A 26 31.97 20.40 25.00
N THR A 27 31.75 19.10 24.84
CA THR A 27 31.25 18.51 23.59
C THR A 27 29.96 19.28 23.31
N GLY A 28 29.98 20.22 22.36
CA GLY A 28 29.09 21.40 22.24
C GLY A 28 27.56 21.21 22.39
N PRO A 29 26.72 21.92 21.62
CA PRO A 29 25.28 21.71 21.69
C PRO A 29 24.91 20.26 21.35
N ALA A 30 23.78 19.79 21.90
CA ALA A 30 23.22 18.49 21.52
C ALA A 30 22.91 18.46 20.02
N LEU A 31 23.10 17.30 19.39
CA LEU A 31 22.74 17.10 18.00
C LEU A 31 21.22 17.01 17.86
N PRO A 32 20.63 17.53 16.76
CA PRO A 32 19.22 17.32 16.49
C PRO A 32 18.94 15.82 16.39
N ASP A 33 17.83 15.42 17.02
CA ASP A 33 17.18 14.18 16.68
C ASP A 33 16.28 14.43 15.46
N MET A 34 16.49 13.64 14.40
CA MET A 34 15.70 13.69 13.17
C MET A 34 15.05 12.33 12.89
N SER A 35 15.06 11.42 13.87
CA SER A 35 14.53 10.06 13.72
C SER A 35 13.06 10.08 13.33
N VAL A 36 12.25 10.91 13.98
CA VAL A 36 10.80 11.00 13.73
C VAL A 36 10.51 11.49 12.31
N GLU A 37 11.18 12.55 11.86
CA GLU A 37 11.00 13.11 10.53
C GLU A 37 11.47 12.13 9.45
N ARG A 38 12.58 11.44 9.71
CA ARG A 38 13.10 10.40 8.83
C ARG A 38 12.10 9.25 8.70
N ASP A 39 11.60 8.73 9.82
CA ASP A 39 10.65 7.62 9.83
C ASP A 39 9.32 7.99 9.17
N GLN A 40 8.91 9.26 9.20
CA GLN A 40 7.76 9.75 8.42
C GLN A 40 8.02 9.73 6.92
N VAL A 41 9.19 10.19 6.47
CA VAL A 41 9.60 10.18 5.05
C VAL A 41 9.70 8.75 4.54
N ASP A 42 10.33 7.86 5.32
CA ASP A 42 10.55 6.46 4.97
C ASP A 42 9.21 5.71 4.86
N ARG A 43 8.32 5.85 5.85
CA ARG A 43 6.97 5.27 5.79
C ARG A 43 6.17 5.79 4.60
N ARG A 44 6.32 7.08 4.26
CA ARG A 44 5.63 7.65 3.09
C ARG A 44 6.18 7.08 1.79
N SER A 45 7.50 6.99 1.66
CA SER A 45 8.19 6.40 0.50
C SER A 45 7.77 4.94 0.29
N GLU A 46 7.81 4.15 1.36
CA GLU A 46 7.40 2.75 1.36
C GLU A 46 5.93 2.57 0.97
N ARG A 47 5.04 3.42 1.50
CA ARG A 47 3.63 3.41 1.12
C ARG A 47 3.42 3.66 -0.38
N LEU A 48 4.16 4.59 -0.99
CA LEU A 48 4.05 4.84 -2.44
C LEU A 48 4.58 3.65 -3.26
N ARG A 49 5.66 3.03 -2.79
CA ARG A 49 6.21 1.80 -3.39
C ARG A 49 5.19 0.67 -3.37
N LEU A 50 4.55 0.44 -2.22
CA LEU A 50 3.52 -0.59 -2.03
C LEU A 50 2.30 -0.36 -2.92
N ILE A 51 1.80 0.89 -3.02
CA ILE A 51 0.69 1.23 -3.93
C ILE A 51 1.03 0.77 -5.36
N ARG A 52 2.24 1.07 -5.84
CA ARG A 52 2.67 0.69 -7.20
C ARG A 52 2.81 -0.82 -7.36
N GLN A 53 3.32 -1.51 -6.36
CA GLN A 53 3.46 -2.97 -6.39
C GLN A 53 2.10 -3.65 -6.47
N VAL A 54 1.20 -3.30 -5.54
CA VAL A 54 -0.14 -3.86 -5.47
C VAL A 54 -0.94 -3.56 -6.74
N MET A 55 -0.86 -2.36 -7.30
CA MET A 55 -1.54 -2.04 -8.56
C MET A 55 -1.03 -2.89 -9.74
N ARG A 56 0.26 -3.25 -9.76
CA ARG A 56 0.81 -4.13 -10.81
C ARG A 56 0.35 -5.57 -10.64
N GLU A 57 0.33 -6.06 -9.40
CA GLU A 57 -0.14 -7.40 -9.05
C GLU A 57 -1.62 -7.56 -9.40
N ASP A 58 -2.48 -6.64 -8.95
CA ASP A 58 -3.90 -6.64 -9.28
C ASP A 58 -4.14 -6.56 -10.81
N LEU A 59 -3.41 -5.72 -11.55
CA LEU A 59 -3.55 -5.62 -13.01
C LEU A 59 -3.12 -6.92 -13.72
N ALA A 60 -2.08 -7.59 -13.22
CA ALA A 60 -1.68 -8.89 -13.74
C ALA A 60 -2.72 -9.96 -13.42
N GLU A 61 -3.32 -9.92 -12.23
CA GLU A 61 -4.39 -10.82 -11.82
C GLU A 61 -5.65 -10.65 -12.69
N VAL A 62 -6.01 -9.42 -13.09
CA VAL A 62 -7.06 -9.19 -14.11
C VAL A 62 -6.76 -9.94 -15.40
N GLN A 63 -5.51 -9.91 -15.87
CA GLN A 63 -5.12 -10.62 -17.10
C GLN A 63 -5.21 -12.14 -16.91
N THR A 64 -4.75 -12.66 -15.78
CA THR A 64 -4.83 -14.09 -15.44
C THR A 64 -6.28 -14.56 -15.37
N LEU A 65 -7.16 -13.84 -14.69
CA LEU A 65 -8.57 -14.20 -14.60
C LEU A 65 -9.28 -14.12 -15.96
N ARG A 66 -8.97 -13.10 -16.78
CA ARG A 66 -9.49 -13.03 -18.15
C ARG A 66 -9.04 -14.23 -18.97
N GLN A 67 -7.75 -14.57 -18.91
CA GLN A 67 -7.22 -15.72 -19.64
C GLN A 67 -7.85 -17.03 -19.14
N ALA A 68 -8.00 -17.18 -17.82
CA ALA A 68 -8.70 -18.31 -17.22
C ALA A 68 -10.16 -18.39 -17.65
N PHE A 69 -10.82 -17.27 -17.93
CA PHE A 69 -12.17 -17.26 -18.53
C PHE A 69 -12.14 -17.74 -19.98
N VAL A 70 -11.23 -17.20 -20.81
CA VAL A 70 -11.09 -17.56 -22.24
C VAL A 70 -10.71 -19.02 -22.46
N ASP A 71 -9.85 -19.57 -21.60
CA ASP A 71 -9.37 -20.95 -21.68
C ASP A 71 -10.43 -21.92 -21.14
N ALA A 72 -11.64 -21.86 -21.69
CA ALA A 72 -12.71 -22.81 -21.40
C ALA A 72 -12.34 -24.21 -21.90
N PRO A 73 -12.66 -25.27 -21.15
CA PRO A 73 -12.54 -26.63 -21.62
C PRO A 73 -13.24 -26.81 -22.98
N PRO A 74 -12.63 -27.53 -23.93
CA PRO A 74 -13.23 -27.78 -25.23
C PRO A 74 -14.62 -28.39 -25.09
N GLY A 75 -15.61 -27.79 -25.74
CA GLY A 75 -16.99 -28.28 -25.72
C GLY A 75 -17.82 -27.86 -24.51
N LEU A 76 -17.29 -27.04 -23.57
CA LEU A 76 -18.07 -26.51 -22.44
C LEU A 76 -19.41 -25.91 -22.93
N TYR A 77 -19.33 -25.05 -23.94
CA TYR A 77 -20.47 -24.31 -24.49
C TYR A 77 -21.24 -25.05 -25.60
N ALA A 78 -20.86 -26.29 -25.93
CA ALA A 78 -21.52 -27.05 -26.98
C ALA A 78 -22.96 -27.40 -26.62
N ARG A 79 -23.82 -27.56 -27.63
CA ARG A 79 -25.22 -27.96 -27.41
C ARG A 79 -25.30 -29.23 -26.55
N PRO A 80 -26.26 -29.34 -25.60
CA PRO A 80 -27.43 -28.48 -25.38
C PRO A 80 -27.23 -27.33 -24.35
N PHE A 81 -26.01 -26.85 -24.14
CA PHE A 81 -25.70 -25.79 -23.18
C PHE A 81 -26.58 -24.52 -23.38
N PRO A 82 -27.16 -23.93 -22.29
CA PRO A 82 -28.02 -22.75 -22.35
C PRO A 82 -27.21 -21.45 -22.57
N LEU A 83 -26.53 -21.35 -23.71
CA LEU A 83 -25.50 -20.35 -23.97
C LEU A 83 -26.00 -18.90 -23.86
N ASP A 84 -27.18 -18.60 -24.40
CA ASP A 84 -27.71 -17.23 -24.37
C ASP A 84 -28.05 -16.78 -22.95
N LEU A 85 -28.61 -17.69 -22.14
CA LEU A 85 -28.91 -17.44 -20.73
C LEU A 85 -27.61 -17.26 -19.93
N PHE A 86 -26.61 -18.10 -20.18
CA PHE A 86 -25.28 -17.96 -19.58
C PHE A 86 -24.65 -16.59 -19.91
N LYS A 87 -24.65 -16.19 -21.19
CA LYS A 87 -24.14 -14.88 -21.62
C LYS A 87 -24.88 -13.74 -20.92
N HIS A 88 -26.19 -13.84 -20.78
CA HIS A 88 -27.00 -12.83 -20.12
C HIS A 88 -26.61 -12.69 -18.63
N VAL A 89 -26.60 -13.79 -17.89
CA VAL A 89 -26.20 -13.83 -16.47
C VAL A 89 -24.75 -13.33 -16.29
N ALA A 90 -23.84 -13.73 -17.17
CA ALA A 90 -22.44 -13.30 -17.15
C ALA A 90 -22.31 -11.77 -17.35
N VAL A 91 -22.99 -11.22 -18.34
CA VAL A 91 -22.97 -9.78 -18.63
C VAL A 91 -23.62 -8.99 -17.50
N ASP A 92 -24.72 -9.48 -16.95
CA ASP A 92 -25.40 -8.82 -15.84
C ASP A 92 -24.53 -8.79 -14.59
N CYS A 93 -23.93 -9.94 -14.22
CA CYS A 93 -22.95 -10.01 -13.14
C CYS A 93 -21.81 -9.01 -13.38
N LEU A 94 -21.19 -8.99 -14.56
CA LEU A 94 -20.12 -8.03 -14.87
C LEU A 94 -20.54 -6.56 -14.79
N ASN A 95 -21.82 -6.24 -14.94
CA ASN A 95 -22.33 -4.87 -14.88
C ASN A 95 -22.80 -4.45 -13.49
N GLU A 96 -23.00 -5.40 -12.58
CA GLU A 96 -23.49 -5.12 -11.24
C GLU A 96 -22.52 -4.19 -10.48
N PRO A 97 -23.04 -3.11 -9.85
CA PRO A 97 -22.23 -2.20 -9.06
C PRO A 97 -21.43 -2.95 -7.99
N TRP A 98 -20.14 -2.64 -7.90
CA TRP A 98 -19.31 -3.16 -6.83
C TRP A 98 -19.49 -2.29 -5.58
N ASP A 99 -19.97 -2.87 -4.48
CA ASP A 99 -20.03 -2.22 -3.18
C ASP A 99 -18.78 -2.56 -2.34
N PRO A 100 -17.90 -1.59 -2.03
CA PRO A 100 -16.74 -1.81 -1.17
C PRO A 100 -17.08 -2.30 0.24
N ASN A 101 -18.31 -2.12 0.72
CA ASN A 101 -18.71 -2.54 2.06
C ASN A 101 -19.11 -4.03 2.14
N GLN A 102 -19.42 -4.68 1.01
CA GLN A 102 -19.83 -6.09 0.98
C GLN A 102 -18.67 -7.06 1.26
N LEU A 103 -17.41 -6.62 1.15
CA LEU A 103 -16.21 -7.41 1.49
C LEU A 103 -15.58 -7.00 2.83
N ALA A 104 -16.15 -6.02 3.54
CA ALA A 104 -15.58 -5.48 4.77
C ALA A 104 -15.77 -6.40 6.01
N VAL A 105 -16.19 -7.66 5.82
CA VAL A 105 -16.40 -8.61 6.91
C VAL A 105 -15.08 -9.19 7.45
N ASP A 106 -13.97 -9.19 6.68
CA ASP A 106 -12.71 -9.84 7.11
C ASP A 106 -11.42 -8.99 7.04
N GLU A 107 -11.46 -7.71 6.68
CA GLU A 107 -10.25 -6.86 6.55
C GLU A 107 -9.94 -5.98 7.78
N ASN A 108 -10.48 -6.30 8.96
CA ASN A 108 -10.01 -5.71 10.21
C ASN A 108 -9.21 -6.75 11.02
N GLY A 109 -7.89 -6.57 11.02
CA GLY A 109 -6.99 -7.20 11.97
C GLY A 109 -7.35 -6.91 13.44
N PRO A 110 -6.58 -7.49 14.39
CA PRO A 110 -6.99 -7.73 15.76
C PRO A 110 -7.18 -6.43 16.55
N ASP A 111 -8.00 -6.55 17.60
CA ASP A 111 -8.27 -5.59 18.68
C ASP A 111 -9.56 -4.76 18.55
N LYS A 112 -10.70 -5.41 18.76
CA LYS A 112 -11.73 -4.91 19.69
C LYS A 112 -12.36 -6.06 20.48
N PRO A 113 -12.21 -6.12 21.82
CA PRO A 113 -12.98 -7.03 22.64
C PRO A 113 -14.36 -6.42 22.92
N GLY A 114 -15.40 -7.18 22.59
CA GLY A 114 -16.74 -7.03 23.16
C GLY A 114 -17.69 -6.14 22.37
N GLN A 115 -18.55 -6.78 21.57
CA GLN A 115 -19.98 -6.52 21.61
C GLN A 115 -20.72 -7.68 20.95
N ASP A 116 -21.39 -8.46 21.79
CA ASP A 116 -22.45 -9.37 21.37
C ASP A 116 -23.56 -8.58 20.68
N GLN A 117 -23.84 -8.90 19.41
CA GLN A 117 -25.15 -8.69 18.82
C GLN A 117 -25.55 -9.90 17.98
N PRO A 118 -26.73 -10.49 18.23
CA PRO A 118 -27.23 -11.64 17.50
C PRO A 118 -28.00 -11.21 16.25
N GLY A 119 -27.90 -12.00 15.20
CA GLY A 119 -28.84 -11.98 14.07
C GLY A 119 -28.41 -11.11 12.89
N GLN A 120 -27.64 -11.70 11.98
CA GLN A 120 -27.81 -11.40 10.56
C GLN A 120 -28.02 -12.73 9.85
N ASP A 121 -29.21 -12.86 9.28
CA ASP A 121 -29.62 -13.94 8.40
C ASP A 121 -28.54 -14.13 7.33
N GLU A 122 -27.89 -15.29 7.33
CA GLU A 122 -27.14 -15.75 6.17
C GLU A 122 -28.12 -15.74 4.98
N PRO A 123 -27.84 -15.03 3.87
CA PRO A 123 -28.57 -15.33 2.65
C PRO A 123 -28.30 -16.81 2.38
N ALA A 124 -29.37 -17.59 2.26
CA ALA A 124 -29.32 -19.01 1.95
C ALA A 124 -28.61 -19.22 0.61
N GLY A 125 -27.28 -19.23 0.62
CA GLY A 125 -26.45 -19.58 -0.51
C GLY A 125 -26.75 -21.03 -0.82
N GLN A 126 -27.29 -21.29 -2.02
CA GLN A 126 -27.40 -22.65 -2.53
C GLN A 126 -26.01 -23.30 -2.42
N PRO A 127 -25.90 -24.52 -1.85
CA PRO A 127 -24.61 -25.14 -1.60
C PRO A 127 -23.83 -25.29 -2.92
N GLY A 128 -22.71 -24.56 -3.03
CA GLY A 128 -21.76 -24.69 -4.14
C GLY A 128 -21.72 -23.54 -5.17
N LEU A 129 -22.43 -22.43 -4.98
CA LEU A 129 -22.27 -21.22 -5.80
C LEU A 129 -21.83 -20.04 -4.93
N GLN A 130 -20.59 -19.56 -5.11
CA GLN A 130 -20.03 -18.45 -4.33
C GLN A 130 -19.90 -17.18 -5.18
N LEU A 131 -21.02 -16.66 -5.69
CA LEU A 131 -21.05 -15.38 -6.40
C LEU A 131 -21.36 -14.24 -5.43
N THR A 132 -20.61 -13.14 -5.53
CA THR A 132 -20.91 -11.88 -4.85
C THR A 132 -21.85 -10.99 -5.66
N CYS A 133 -21.99 -11.26 -6.96
CA CYS A 133 -23.01 -10.67 -7.81
C CYS A 133 -24.34 -11.45 -7.68
N SER A 134 -25.46 -10.76 -7.84
CA SER A 134 -26.83 -11.29 -7.84
C SER A 134 -27.51 -11.06 -9.21
N PRO A 135 -27.00 -11.67 -10.30
CA PRO A 135 -27.53 -11.42 -11.64
C PRO A 135 -28.95 -11.98 -11.84
N GLU A 136 -29.73 -11.27 -12.64
CA GLU A 136 -31.07 -11.68 -13.05
C GLU A 136 -31.00 -13.04 -13.77
N PHE A 137 -31.89 -13.96 -13.38
CA PHE A 137 -32.01 -15.32 -13.92
C PHE A 137 -30.89 -16.31 -13.57
N VAL A 138 -30.04 -16.03 -12.58
CA VAL A 138 -29.03 -16.99 -12.11
C VAL A 138 -29.65 -18.33 -11.69
N ASP A 139 -30.75 -18.31 -10.93
CA ASP A 139 -31.44 -19.53 -10.50
C ASP A 139 -31.93 -20.36 -11.68
N ARG A 140 -32.48 -19.69 -12.70
CA ARG A 140 -32.93 -20.35 -13.93
C ARG A 140 -31.76 -20.99 -14.68
N LEU A 141 -30.62 -20.31 -14.74
CA LEU A 141 -29.41 -20.87 -15.35
C LEU A 141 -28.95 -22.13 -14.61
N LEU A 142 -28.96 -22.11 -13.28
CA LEU A 142 -28.55 -23.27 -12.47
C LEU A 142 -29.44 -24.47 -12.69
N VAL A 143 -30.77 -24.25 -12.78
CA VAL A 143 -31.74 -25.29 -13.14
C VAL A 143 -31.45 -25.83 -14.54
N ASP A 144 -31.30 -24.95 -15.54
CA ASP A 144 -31.02 -25.36 -16.93
C ASP A 144 -29.70 -26.15 -17.05
N LEU A 145 -28.67 -25.77 -16.28
CA LEU A 145 -27.38 -26.48 -16.25
C LEU A 145 -27.53 -27.87 -15.62
N GLU A 146 -28.29 -27.99 -14.54
CA GLU A 146 -28.55 -29.26 -13.87
C GLU A 146 -29.38 -30.22 -14.73
N GLU A 147 -30.39 -29.71 -15.43
CA GLU A 147 -31.28 -30.53 -16.27
C GLU A 147 -30.67 -30.89 -17.63
N LYS A 148 -29.97 -29.97 -18.28
CA LYS A 148 -29.53 -30.13 -19.69
C LYS A 148 -28.09 -30.61 -19.83
N VAL A 149 -27.19 -30.17 -18.95
CA VAL A 149 -25.73 -30.40 -19.04
C VAL A 149 -25.10 -30.61 -17.66
N PRO A 150 -25.59 -31.56 -16.84
CA PRO A 150 -25.12 -31.73 -15.46
C PRO A 150 -23.61 -31.99 -15.36
N GLU A 151 -23.02 -32.64 -16.37
CA GLU A 151 -21.59 -32.93 -16.43
C GLU A 151 -20.70 -31.69 -16.59
N ARG A 152 -21.27 -30.57 -17.06
CA ARG A 152 -20.56 -29.29 -17.31
C ARG A 152 -20.91 -28.21 -16.31
N ARG A 153 -21.83 -28.48 -15.38
CA ARG A 153 -22.36 -27.52 -14.40
C ARG A 153 -21.25 -26.88 -13.56
N SER A 154 -20.34 -27.69 -13.02
CA SER A 154 -19.24 -27.20 -12.19
C SER A 154 -18.30 -26.27 -12.96
N GLU A 155 -17.96 -26.61 -14.20
CA GLU A 155 -17.12 -25.79 -15.06
C GLU A 155 -17.80 -24.47 -15.44
N ALA A 156 -19.10 -24.51 -15.74
CA ALA A 156 -19.88 -23.31 -16.03
C ALA A 156 -19.97 -22.38 -14.81
N ILE A 157 -20.18 -22.93 -13.62
CA ILE A 157 -20.17 -22.19 -12.35
C ILE A 157 -18.79 -21.56 -12.12
N ALA A 158 -17.71 -22.31 -12.29
CA ALA A 158 -16.34 -21.78 -12.13
C ALA A 158 -16.06 -20.61 -13.09
N LYS A 159 -16.64 -20.63 -14.31
CA LYS A 159 -16.56 -19.49 -15.24
C LYS A 159 -17.31 -18.27 -14.74
N LEU A 160 -18.49 -18.43 -14.13
CA LEU A 160 -19.22 -17.32 -13.50
C LEU A 160 -18.45 -16.75 -12.30
N GLU A 161 -17.86 -17.61 -11.47
CA GLU A 161 -17.03 -17.20 -10.33
C GLU A 161 -15.79 -16.41 -10.79
N THR A 162 -15.16 -16.84 -11.90
CA THR A 162 -14.05 -16.11 -12.52
C THR A 162 -14.48 -14.71 -12.99
N LEU A 163 -15.67 -14.58 -13.59
CA LEU A 163 -16.22 -13.29 -14.00
C LEU A 163 -16.55 -12.38 -12.82
N ASP A 164 -17.10 -12.93 -11.74
CA ASP A 164 -17.36 -12.16 -10.54
C ASP A 164 -16.05 -11.69 -9.88
N GLY A 165 -15.01 -12.53 -9.85
CA GLY A 165 -13.67 -12.13 -9.43
C GLY A 165 -13.12 -10.95 -10.25
N LEU A 166 -13.28 -10.99 -11.58
CA LEU A 166 -12.92 -9.88 -12.47
C LEU A 166 -13.70 -8.60 -12.16
N ARG A 167 -15.01 -8.71 -11.92
CA ARG A 167 -15.88 -7.58 -11.56
C ARG A 167 -15.42 -6.92 -10.25
N GLN A 168 -15.17 -7.73 -9.22
CA GLN A 168 -14.70 -7.26 -7.92
C GLN A 168 -13.34 -6.56 -8.04
N LEU A 169 -12.39 -7.17 -8.75
CA LEU A 169 -11.05 -6.62 -8.94
C LEU A 169 -11.08 -5.31 -9.74
N ARG A 170 -11.92 -5.22 -10.77
CA ARG A 170 -12.18 -3.98 -11.51
C ARG A 170 -12.71 -2.87 -10.58
N GLY A 171 -13.68 -3.20 -9.72
CA GLY A 171 -14.23 -2.26 -8.74
C GLY A 171 -13.16 -1.72 -7.78
N LYS A 172 -12.39 -2.64 -7.19
CA LYS A 172 -11.26 -2.35 -6.28
C LYS A 172 -10.19 -1.48 -6.96
N LEU A 173 -9.78 -1.82 -8.18
CA LEU A 173 -8.80 -1.06 -8.96
C LEU A 173 -9.31 0.36 -9.27
N ARG A 174 -10.54 0.52 -9.75
CA ARG A 174 -11.13 1.85 -10.01
C ARG A 174 -11.20 2.71 -8.75
N GLN A 175 -11.56 2.12 -7.61
CA GLN A 175 -11.56 2.83 -6.34
C GLN A 175 -10.15 3.30 -5.94
N ARG A 176 -9.14 2.44 -6.11
CA ARG A 176 -7.73 2.77 -5.84
C ARG A 176 -7.21 3.87 -6.76
N LEU A 177 -7.50 3.79 -8.06
CA LEU A 177 -7.11 4.79 -9.06
C LEU A 177 -7.60 6.19 -8.69
N ARG A 178 -8.87 6.32 -8.26
CA ARG A 178 -9.46 7.59 -7.80
C ARG A 178 -8.71 8.21 -6.60
N ARG A 179 -8.04 7.39 -5.77
CA ARG A 179 -7.31 7.83 -4.57
C ARG A 179 -5.86 8.26 -4.87
N ILE A 180 -5.28 7.90 -6.03
CA ILE A 180 -3.88 8.21 -6.34
C ILE A 180 -3.61 9.72 -6.47
N PRO A 181 -4.40 10.51 -7.23
CA PRO A 181 -4.14 11.94 -7.38
C PRO A 181 -4.05 12.74 -6.06
N PRO A 182 -4.97 12.59 -5.08
CA PRO A 182 -4.81 13.28 -3.80
C PRO A 182 -3.61 12.78 -2.99
N ILE A 183 -3.26 11.48 -3.06
CA ILE A 183 -2.06 10.94 -2.40
C ILE A 183 -0.80 11.59 -2.98
N LEU A 184 -0.68 11.69 -4.31
CA LEU A 184 0.47 12.33 -4.97
C LEU A 184 0.58 13.82 -4.61
N ARG A 185 -0.54 14.56 -4.63
CA ARG A 185 -0.55 15.98 -4.22
C ARG A 185 -0.08 16.16 -2.77
N ALA A 186 -0.59 15.36 -1.85
CA ALA A 186 -0.18 15.41 -0.45
C ALA A 186 1.30 15.04 -0.27
N SER A 187 1.80 14.02 -0.98
CA SER A 187 3.22 13.62 -0.93
C SER A 187 4.15 14.72 -1.46
N ARG A 188 3.79 15.38 -2.57
CA ARG A 188 4.54 16.50 -3.13
C ARG A 188 4.60 17.69 -2.17
N SER A 189 3.46 18.05 -1.57
CA SER A 189 3.40 19.13 -0.58
C SER A 189 4.27 18.82 0.64
N MET A 190 4.21 17.60 1.15
CA MET A 190 5.06 17.14 2.26
C MET A 190 6.54 17.21 1.88
N LEU A 191 6.93 16.70 0.71
CA LEU A 191 8.32 16.73 0.24
C LEU A 191 8.84 18.17 0.12
N ALA A 192 8.06 19.08 -0.44
CA ALA A 192 8.42 20.49 -0.58
C ALA A 192 8.64 21.14 0.80
N ALA A 193 7.74 20.89 1.76
CA ALA A 193 7.88 21.37 3.14
C ALA A 193 9.17 20.83 3.79
N ARG A 194 9.41 19.51 3.73
CA ARG A 194 10.62 18.91 4.33
C ARG A 194 11.92 19.38 3.69
N ARG A 195 11.93 19.65 2.38
CA ARG A 195 13.08 20.28 1.70
C ARG A 195 13.33 21.71 2.18
N ALA A 196 12.27 22.47 2.45
CA ALA A 196 12.41 23.81 3.04
C ALA A 196 12.96 23.72 4.48
N ASP A 197 12.40 22.84 5.30
CA ASP A 197 12.84 22.59 6.68
C ASP A 197 14.33 22.21 6.72
N LEU A 198 14.77 21.29 5.86
CA LEU A 198 16.17 20.87 5.77
C LEU A 198 17.10 22.04 5.39
N ARG A 199 16.71 22.89 4.42
CA ARG A 199 17.50 24.08 4.04
C ARG A 199 17.62 25.07 5.20
N GLN A 200 16.53 25.34 5.92
CA GLN A 200 16.54 26.21 7.09
C GLN A 200 17.40 25.62 8.22
N THR A 201 17.30 24.32 8.44
CA THR A 201 18.06 23.59 9.45
C THR A 201 19.57 23.65 9.15
N ARG A 202 19.96 23.37 7.90
CA ARG A 202 21.35 23.53 7.43
C ARG A 202 21.86 24.95 7.63
N ALA A 203 21.08 25.96 7.24
CA ALA A 203 21.48 27.36 7.43
C ALA A 203 21.63 27.73 8.91
N THR A 204 20.75 27.23 9.77
CA THR A 204 20.79 27.46 11.22
C THR A 204 22.05 26.88 11.83
N TYR A 205 22.38 25.62 11.52
CA TYR A 205 23.57 24.97 12.05
C TYR A 205 24.86 25.51 11.45
N ALA A 206 24.88 25.90 10.16
CA ALA A 206 26.03 26.54 9.54
C ALA A 206 26.44 27.83 10.28
N ARG A 207 25.48 28.64 10.72
CA ARG A 207 25.73 29.85 11.53
C ARG A 207 26.33 29.54 12.89
N ARG A 208 26.01 28.36 13.45
CA ARG A 208 26.48 27.89 14.76
C ARG A 208 27.69 26.95 14.67
N ARG A 209 28.34 26.85 13.52
CA ARG A 209 29.41 25.87 13.27
C ARG A 209 30.52 25.92 14.32
N THR A 210 30.90 27.10 14.79
CA THR A 210 31.96 27.31 15.79
C THR A 210 31.58 26.83 17.19
N GLU A 211 30.30 26.55 17.45
CA GLU A 211 29.82 26.01 18.72
C GLU A 211 30.03 24.49 18.83
N TYR A 212 30.33 23.81 17.72
CA TYR A 212 30.50 22.36 17.66
C TYR A 212 31.99 21.96 17.58
N SER A 213 32.33 20.84 18.19
CA SER A 213 33.61 20.17 17.91
C SER A 213 33.63 19.65 16.47
N ALA A 214 34.82 19.44 15.90
CA ALA A 214 34.97 18.92 14.53
C ALA A 214 34.24 17.58 14.32
N GLU A 215 34.30 16.67 15.31
CA GLU A 215 33.63 15.38 15.29
C GLU A 215 32.09 15.53 15.29
N ARG A 216 31.54 16.35 16.19
CA ARG A 216 30.09 16.60 16.23
C ARG A 216 29.59 17.30 14.98
N TRP A 217 30.37 18.21 14.41
CA TRP A 217 30.03 18.86 13.15
C TRP A 217 29.97 17.86 11.99
N LYS A 218 30.93 16.93 11.93
CA LYS A 218 30.93 15.84 10.95
C LYS A 218 29.70 14.94 11.12
N GLU A 219 29.38 14.56 12.35
CA GLU A 219 28.19 13.74 12.64
C GLU A 219 26.89 14.45 12.26
N LEU A 220 26.75 15.73 12.61
CA LEU A 220 25.60 16.56 12.23
C LEU A 220 25.42 16.60 10.70
N THR A 221 26.51 16.84 9.98
CA THR A 221 26.50 16.90 8.51
C THR A 221 26.06 15.55 7.93
N GLN A 222 26.61 14.45 8.44
CA GLN A 222 26.23 13.10 8.02
C GLN A 222 24.74 12.81 8.25
N ARG A 223 24.18 13.22 9.40
CA ARG A 223 22.75 13.08 9.70
C ARG A 223 21.89 13.86 8.69
N LEU A 224 22.26 15.11 8.41
CA LEU A 224 21.54 15.96 7.45
C LEU A 224 21.60 15.41 6.02
N ASP A 225 22.75 14.86 5.62
CA ASP A 225 22.93 14.26 4.30
C ASP A 225 22.14 12.95 4.15
N LEU A 226 22.10 12.13 5.20
CA LEU A 226 21.24 10.93 5.22
C LEU A 226 19.76 11.32 5.07
N TYR A 227 19.31 12.35 5.78
CA TYR A 227 17.93 12.83 5.63
C TYR A 227 17.65 13.37 4.22
N GLU A 228 18.60 14.06 3.59
CA GLU A 228 18.48 14.47 2.19
C GLU A 228 18.32 13.27 1.25
N GLN A 229 19.10 12.20 1.45
CA GLN A 229 18.98 10.97 0.66
C GLN A 229 17.58 10.36 0.78
N ASN A 230 17.00 10.33 1.98
CA ASN A 230 15.64 9.83 2.18
C ASN A 230 14.59 10.71 1.47
N LEU A 231 14.76 12.04 1.47
CA LEU A 231 13.90 12.94 0.70
C LEU A 231 14.02 12.72 -0.81
N ARG A 232 15.22 12.42 -1.33
CA ARG A 232 15.42 12.05 -2.74
C ARG A 232 14.75 10.71 -3.06
N ALA A 233 14.88 9.71 -2.20
CA ALA A 233 14.20 8.43 -2.37
C ALA A 233 12.66 8.59 -2.41
N LEU A 234 12.09 9.44 -1.55
CA LEU A 234 10.66 9.78 -1.60
C LEU A 234 10.28 10.46 -2.92
N ASP A 235 11.07 11.41 -3.40
CA ASP A 235 10.87 12.09 -4.69
C ASP A 235 10.84 11.08 -5.85
N GLU A 236 11.79 10.15 -5.89
CA GLU A 236 11.83 9.08 -6.89
C GLU A 236 10.57 8.21 -6.86
N GLN A 237 10.03 7.87 -5.68
CA GLN A 237 8.78 7.12 -5.61
C GLN A 237 7.56 7.94 -6.07
N ILE A 238 7.54 9.25 -5.80
CA ILE A 238 6.49 10.16 -6.29
C ILE A 238 6.52 10.19 -7.82
N GLU A 239 7.68 10.35 -8.43
CA GLU A 239 7.83 10.40 -9.90
C GLU A 239 7.48 9.06 -10.52
N ARG A 240 8.01 7.94 -10.01
CA ARG A 240 7.66 6.60 -10.50
C ARG A 240 6.16 6.30 -10.43
N LEU A 241 5.47 6.73 -9.38
CA LEU A 241 4.02 6.56 -9.29
C LEU A 241 3.30 7.50 -10.26
N THR A 242 3.76 8.74 -10.40
CA THR A 242 3.23 9.77 -11.32
C THR A 242 3.29 9.32 -12.78
N GLU A 243 4.40 8.71 -13.19
CA GLU A 243 4.58 8.20 -14.54
C GLU A 243 3.73 6.95 -14.80
N ALA A 244 3.58 6.06 -13.81
CA ALA A 244 2.91 4.78 -14.01
C ALA A 244 1.39 4.89 -14.03
N TRP A 245 0.79 5.66 -13.11
CA TRP A 245 -0.66 5.64 -12.89
C TRP A 245 -1.55 6.00 -14.10
N PRO A 246 -1.17 6.90 -15.03
CA PRO A 246 -2.04 7.28 -16.14
C PRO A 246 -2.30 6.13 -17.13
N SER A 247 -1.44 5.12 -17.15
CA SER A 247 -1.59 3.96 -18.06
C SER A 247 -2.47 2.85 -17.48
N TRP A 248 -2.72 2.84 -16.16
CA TRP A 248 -3.44 1.76 -15.49
C TRP A 248 -4.94 1.75 -15.78
N GLU A 249 -5.58 2.93 -15.83
CA GLU A 249 -7.01 3.03 -16.16
C GLU A 249 -7.30 2.56 -17.60
N PRO A 250 -6.58 3.02 -18.64
CA PRO A 250 -6.73 2.48 -19.99
C PRO A 250 -6.48 0.97 -20.09
N ALA A 251 -5.47 0.45 -19.38
CA ALA A 251 -5.17 -0.99 -19.40
C ALA A 251 -6.31 -1.83 -18.78
N LEU A 252 -6.93 -1.32 -17.71
CA LEU A 252 -8.09 -1.95 -17.09
C LEU A 252 -9.30 -1.91 -18.03
N ASP A 253 -9.61 -0.75 -18.61
CA ASP A 253 -10.74 -0.59 -19.52
C ASP A 253 -10.59 -1.43 -20.80
N GLN A 254 -9.36 -1.56 -21.32
CA GLN A 254 -9.05 -2.46 -22.43
C GLN A 254 -9.31 -3.92 -22.06
N SER A 255 -8.87 -4.35 -20.88
CA SER A 255 -9.08 -5.73 -20.39
C SER A 255 -10.56 -6.07 -20.26
N VAL A 256 -11.35 -5.13 -19.75
CA VAL A 256 -12.81 -5.26 -19.63
C VAL A 256 -13.48 -5.28 -21.00
N SER A 257 -13.05 -4.42 -21.93
CA SER A 257 -13.59 -4.39 -23.30
C SER A 257 -13.32 -5.70 -24.05
N MET A 258 -12.13 -6.29 -23.88
CA MET A 258 -11.80 -7.60 -24.44
C MET A 258 -12.69 -8.70 -23.87
N LEU A 259 -12.96 -8.68 -22.56
CA LEU A 259 -13.85 -9.64 -21.91
C LEU A 259 -15.28 -9.59 -22.47
N TYR A 260 -15.83 -8.39 -22.72
CA TYR A 260 -17.13 -8.29 -23.38
C TYR A 260 -17.11 -8.87 -24.80
N MET A 261 -16.05 -8.62 -25.57
CA MET A 261 -15.91 -9.22 -26.90
C MET A 261 -15.85 -10.75 -26.83
N GLU A 262 -15.05 -11.30 -25.91
CA GLU A 262 -14.94 -12.75 -25.67
C GLU A 262 -16.30 -13.37 -25.30
N LEU A 263 -17.05 -12.72 -24.40
CA LEU A 263 -18.42 -13.14 -24.05
C LEU A 263 -19.37 -13.17 -25.26
N THR A 264 -19.30 -12.16 -26.13
CA THR A 264 -20.14 -12.14 -27.34
C THR A 264 -19.76 -13.25 -28.32
N GLN A 265 -18.46 -13.58 -28.41
CA GLN A 265 -17.90 -14.56 -29.33
C GLN A 265 -18.06 -16.02 -28.87
N LEU A 266 -18.49 -16.28 -27.63
CA LEU A 266 -18.76 -17.66 -27.20
C LEU A 266 -19.75 -18.32 -28.18
N SER A 267 -19.40 -19.49 -28.67
CA SER A 267 -20.20 -20.27 -29.60
C SER A 267 -20.34 -21.71 -29.12
N PRO A 268 -21.38 -22.43 -29.57
CA PRO A 268 -21.51 -23.86 -29.34
C PRO A 268 -20.40 -24.68 -30.03
#